data_AF-A0A6C0AJ21-F1
#
_entry.id   AF-A0A6C0AJ21-F1
#
_cell.length_a   1.000
_cell.length_b   1.000
_cell.length_c   1.000
_cell.angle_alpha   90.00
_cell.angle_beta   90.00
_cell.angle_gamma   90.00
#
_symmetry.space_group_name_H-M   'P 1'
#
loop_
_entity.id
_entity.type
_entity.pdbx_description
1 polymer ?
#
loop_
_entity_poly.entity_id
_entity_poly.type
_entity_poly.pdbx_seq_one_letter_code
_entity_poly.pdbx_strand_id
1 'polypeptide(L)'
;MQTTKVQLQRMRDEAIAERDVLLVDQAVRLITVSIIQRAKAGESTYRWNAAGGSGFKLDMIESVVSQVRLTYPDIRITHKGEFANCSGGGAFVIEVDWS
;
A
#
# COMPACT_ATOMS: atom_id res chain seq x y z
N MET A 1 28.18 -24.23 19.02
CA MET A 1 26.73 -24.09 19.28
C MET A 1 26.13 -22.73 18.91
N GLN A 2 26.91 -21.71 18.48
CA GLN A 2 26.37 -20.41 18.04
C GLN A 2 25.77 -20.42 16.62
N THR A 3 26.28 -21.29 15.74
CA THR A 3 25.96 -21.33 14.31
C THR A 3 24.48 -21.60 14.03
N THR A 4 23.87 -22.50 14.81
CA THR A 4 22.47 -22.91 14.65
C THR A 4 21.49 -21.80 15.05
N LYS A 5 21.81 -21.02 16.09
CA LYS A 5 20.95 -19.91 16.56
C LYS A 5 20.94 -18.75 15.57
N VAL A 6 22.10 -18.44 14.96
CA VAL A 6 22.21 -17.41 13.93
C VAL A 6 21.46 -17.82 12.64
N GLN A 7 21.56 -19.09 12.24
CA GLN A 7 20.80 -19.60 11.09
C GLN A 7 19.28 -19.55 11.31
N LEU A 8 18.80 -19.98 12.49
CA LEU A 8 17.37 -19.91 12.83
C LEU A 8 16.84 -18.47 12.87
N GLN A 9 17.65 -17.53 13.37
CA GLN A 9 17.28 -16.12 13.37
C GLN A 9 17.15 -15.57 11.95
N ARG A 10 18.11 -15.89 11.08
CA ARG A 10 18.07 -15.47 9.67
C ARG A 10 16.85 -16.02 8.93
N MET A 11 16.55 -17.31 9.09
CA MET A 11 15.37 -17.93 8.47
C MET A 11 14.06 -17.27 8.96
N ARG A 12 14.01 -16.88 10.24
CA ARG A 12 12.87 -16.14 10.78
C ARG A 12 12.75 -14.76 10.15
N ASP A 13 13.85 -14.03 10.04
CA ASP A 13 13.85 -12.67 9.48
C ASP A 13 13.49 -12.69 7.98
N GLU A 14 13.98 -13.68 7.22
CA GLU A 14 13.60 -13.92 5.82
C GLU A 14 12.10 -14.25 5.69
N ALA A 15 11.57 -15.15 6.53
CA ALA A 15 10.14 -15.49 6.53
C ALA A 15 9.24 -14.30 6.91
N ILE A 16 9.69 -13.43 7.82
CA ILE A 16 8.99 -12.19 8.17
C ILE A 16 8.99 -11.24 6.96
N ALA A 17 10.13 -11.07 6.29
CA ALA A 17 10.23 -10.21 5.12
C ALA A 17 9.32 -10.69 3.97
N GLU A 18 9.30 -12.00 3.68
CA GLU A 18 8.40 -12.58 2.68
C GLU A 18 6.92 -12.35 3.01
N ARG A 19 6.55 -12.57 4.29
CA ARG A 19 5.18 -12.32 4.76
C ARG A 19 4.79 -10.86 4.58
N ASP A 20 5.67 -9.95 4.92
CA ASP A 20 5.42 -8.52 4.81
C ASP A 20 5.24 -8.12 3.33
N VAL A 21 6.06 -8.65 2.40
CA VAL A 21 5.87 -8.44 0.95
C VAL A 21 4.50 -8.92 0.47
N LEU A 22 4.04 -10.09 0.92
CA LEU A 22 2.74 -10.64 0.54
C LEU A 22 1.57 -9.80 1.07
N LEU A 23 1.63 -9.36 2.32
CA LEU A 23 0.60 -8.50 2.92
C LEU A 23 0.48 -7.17 2.17
N VAL A 24 1.62 -6.66 1.70
CA VAL A 24 1.69 -5.43 0.91
C VAL A 24 1.07 -5.60 -0.47
N ASP A 25 1.43 -6.66 -1.20
CA ASP A 25 0.86 -6.91 -2.52
C ASP A 25 -0.67 -7.10 -2.44
N GLN A 26 -1.16 -7.82 -1.43
CA GLN A 26 -2.59 -7.98 -1.19
C GLN A 26 -3.29 -6.65 -0.93
N ALA A 27 -2.71 -5.80 -0.09
CA ALA A 27 -3.31 -4.51 0.25
C ALA A 27 -3.35 -3.58 -0.98
N VAL A 28 -2.28 -3.52 -1.77
CA VAL A 28 -2.23 -2.79 -3.05
C VAL A 28 -3.36 -3.24 -3.97
N ARG A 29 -3.51 -4.56 -4.17
CA ARG A 29 -4.57 -5.11 -5.04
C ARG A 29 -5.97 -4.74 -4.55
N LEU A 30 -6.23 -4.86 -3.25
CA LEU A 30 -7.55 -4.54 -2.67
C LEU A 30 -7.91 -3.07 -2.89
N ILE A 31 -6.96 -2.15 -2.70
CA ILE A 31 -7.17 -0.72 -2.93
C ILE A 31 -7.40 -0.46 -4.43
N THR A 32 -6.56 -1.01 -5.31
CA THR A 32 -6.72 -0.89 -6.77
C THR A 32 -8.09 -1.38 -7.22
N VAL A 33 -8.55 -2.55 -6.74
CA VAL A 33 -9.88 -3.08 -7.05
C VAL A 33 -10.97 -2.14 -6.54
N SER A 34 -10.85 -1.61 -5.33
CA SER A 34 -11.83 -0.67 -4.76
C SER A 34 -11.95 0.61 -5.57
N ILE A 35 -10.82 1.17 -6.03
CA ILE A 35 -10.79 2.36 -6.90
C ILE A 35 -11.49 2.06 -8.22
N ILE A 36 -11.13 0.94 -8.88
CA ILE A 36 -11.72 0.54 -10.16
C ILE A 36 -13.23 0.31 -10.04
N GLN A 37 -13.69 -0.34 -8.96
CA GLN A 37 -15.12 -0.60 -8.76
C GLN A 37 -15.92 0.68 -8.59
N ARG A 38 -15.41 1.65 -7.82
CA ARG A 38 -16.05 2.95 -7.63
C ARG A 38 -16.06 3.79 -8.91
N ALA A 39 -14.99 3.74 -9.69
CA ALA A 39 -14.94 4.31 -11.03
C ALA A 39 -16.06 3.76 -11.93
N LYS A 40 -16.22 2.43 -11.94
CA LYS A 40 -17.29 1.75 -12.70
C LYS A 40 -18.70 2.07 -12.20
N ALA A 41 -18.84 2.38 -10.92
CA ALA A 41 -20.12 2.82 -10.33
C ALA A 41 -20.47 4.29 -10.69
N GLY A 42 -19.57 5.02 -11.36
CA GLY A 42 -19.76 6.42 -11.70
C GLY A 42 -19.56 7.38 -10.52
N GLU A 43 -18.82 6.97 -9.48
CA GLU A 43 -18.40 7.89 -8.42
C GLU A 43 -17.45 8.95 -9.00
N SER A 44 -17.54 10.19 -8.50
CA SER A 44 -16.69 11.31 -8.94
C SER A 44 -15.42 11.48 -8.11
N THR A 45 -15.39 10.95 -6.88
CA THR A 45 -14.19 10.93 -6.05
C THR A 45 -14.07 9.68 -5.17
N TYR A 46 -12.86 9.15 -4.97
CA TYR A 46 -12.57 8.15 -3.95
C TYR A 46 -11.60 8.68 -2.92
N ARG A 47 -11.88 8.38 -1.65
CA ARG A 47 -10.97 8.63 -0.54
C ARG A 47 -10.70 7.35 0.22
N TRP A 48 -9.44 6.93 0.25
CA TRP A 48 -8.98 5.88 1.15
C TRP A 48 -8.07 6.43 2.23
N ASN A 49 -8.31 6.05 3.47
CA ASN A 49 -7.47 6.38 4.61
C ASN A 49 -6.88 5.09 5.16
N ALA A 50 -5.56 5.02 5.29
CA ALA A 50 -4.99 3.99 6.13
C ALA A 50 -4.86 4.48 7.57
N ALA A 51 -5.23 3.59 8.48
CA ALA A 51 -4.96 3.79 9.89
C ALA A 51 -3.44 3.83 10.14
N GLY A 52 -3.02 4.68 11.08
CA GLY A 52 -1.66 4.67 11.60
C GLY A 52 -1.30 3.28 12.13
N GLY A 53 -0.07 2.84 11.92
CA GLY A 53 0.38 1.48 12.23
C GLY A 53 0.09 0.43 11.15
N SER A 54 -0.50 0.80 10.01
CA SER A 54 -0.78 -0.12 8.89
C SER A 54 0.45 -0.70 8.20
N GLY A 55 1.66 -0.23 8.52
CA GLY A 55 2.90 -0.66 7.88
C GLY A 55 3.00 -0.27 6.39
N PHE A 56 2.00 0.46 5.88
CA PHE A 56 1.98 0.89 4.50
C PHE A 56 3.03 1.98 4.26
N LYS A 57 3.76 1.84 3.16
CA LYS A 57 4.87 2.73 2.80
C LYS A 57 4.57 3.45 1.48
N LEU A 58 5.39 4.45 1.15
CA LEU A 58 5.23 5.28 -0.04
C LEU A 58 5.26 4.46 -1.35
N ASP A 59 6.19 3.51 -1.44
CA ASP A 59 6.35 2.60 -2.59
C ASP A 59 5.07 1.83 -2.91
N MET A 60 4.30 1.45 -1.89
CA MET A 60 3.00 0.80 -2.06
C MET A 60 1.97 1.75 -2.69
N ILE A 61 1.97 3.03 -2.28
CA ILE A 61 1.09 4.06 -2.86
C ILE A 61 1.45 4.29 -4.32
N GLU A 62 2.74 4.39 -4.64
CA GLU A 62 3.22 4.52 -6.02
C GLU A 62 2.80 3.32 -6.88
N SER A 63 2.81 2.12 -6.32
CA SER A 63 2.32 0.91 -7.00
C SER A 63 0.81 0.97 -7.25
N VAL A 64 0.00 1.39 -6.28
CA VAL A 64 -1.46 1.59 -6.47
C VAL A 64 -1.71 2.61 -7.58
N VAL A 65 -1.05 3.77 -7.51
CA VAL A 65 -1.20 4.84 -8.52
C VAL A 65 -0.84 4.33 -9.91
N SER A 66 0.26 3.60 -10.04
CA SER A 66 0.71 3.04 -11.31
C SER A 66 -0.29 2.03 -11.88
N GLN A 67 -0.79 1.11 -11.05
CA GLN A 67 -1.77 0.11 -11.50
C GLN A 67 -3.11 0.73 -11.92
N VAL A 68 -3.58 1.73 -11.17
CA VAL A 68 -4.81 2.44 -11.51
C VAL A 68 -4.64 3.22 -12.82
N ARG A 69 -3.51 3.91 -13.03
CA ARG A 69 -3.21 4.63 -14.28
C ARG A 69 -3.10 3.72 -15.50
N LEU A 70 -2.62 2.48 -15.34
CA LEU A 70 -2.62 1.49 -16.41
C LEU A 70 -4.05 1.13 -16.87
N THR A 71 -5.02 1.20 -15.96
CA THR A 71 -6.42 0.89 -16.25
C THR A 71 -7.21 2.12 -16.71
N TYR A 72 -6.92 3.28 -16.11
CA TYR A 72 -7.58 4.56 -16.36
C TYR A 72 -6.49 5.63 -16.54
N PRO A 73 -5.98 5.85 -17.76
CA PRO A 73 -4.85 6.75 -17.99
C PRO A 73 -5.16 8.22 -17.72
N ASP A 74 -6.44 8.61 -17.87
CA ASP A 74 -6.89 10.00 -17.74
C ASP A 74 -7.25 10.39 -16.29
N ILE A 75 -7.15 9.44 -15.34
CA ILE A 75 -7.55 9.66 -13.96
C ILE A 75 -6.54 10.53 -13.19
N ARG A 76 -7.04 11.51 -12.45
CA ARG A 76 -6.20 12.34 -11.60
C ARG A 76 -6.15 11.75 -10.19
N ILE A 77 -5.03 11.09 -9.88
CA ILE A 77 -4.79 10.59 -8.52
C ILE A 77 -3.90 11.58 -7.77
N THR A 78 -4.37 12.02 -6.61
CA THR A 78 -3.60 12.79 -5.65
C THR A 78 -3.48 11.98 -4.36
N HIS A 79 -2.30 11.96 -3.75
CA HIS A 79 -2.12 11.35 -2.45
C HIS A 79 -1.53 12.39 -1.49
N LYS A 80 -2.07 12.46 -0.28
CA LYS A 80 -1.61 13.34 0.79
C LYS A 80 -1.27 12.46 1.99
N GLY A 81 -0.05 12.56 2.48
CA GLY A 81 0.40 11.82 3.64
C GLY A 81 1.63 12.48 4.26
N GLU A 82 1.62 12.60 5.58
CA GLU A 82 2.83 12.94 6.33
C GLU A 82 3.56 11.63 6.64
N PHE A 83 4.75 11.46 6.07
CA PHE A 83 5.72 10.47 6.54
C PHE A 83 6.29 10.99 7.85
N ALA A 84 5.50 10.93 8.94
CA ALA A 84 6.07 11.11 10.26
C ALA A 84 7.07 9.96 10.47
N ASN A 85 8.35 10.29 10.35
CA ASN A 85 9.50 9.44 10.67
C ASN A 85 9.38 8.96 12.12
N CYS A 86 8.58 7.95 12.35
CA CYS A 86 8.50 7.23 13.61
C CYS A 86 8.04 5.82 13.26
N SER A 87 8.62 4.88 13.98
CA SER A 87 8.40 3.43 14.05
C SER A 87 6.94 2.95 14.24
N GLY A 88 5.92 3.69 13.78
CA GLY A 88 4.51 3.48 14.08
C GLY A 88 3.52 3.70 12.93
N GLY A 89 3.97 3.74 11.67
CA GLY A 89 3.08 3.76 10.48
C GLY A 89 2.31 5.08 10.29
N GLY A 90 2.65 5.82 9.23
CA GLY A 90 1.97 7.08 8.91
C GLY A 90 0.50 6.88 8.54
N ALA A 91 -0.33 7.89 8.84
CA ALA A 91 -1.66 7.99 8.25
C ALA A 91 -1.52 8.59 6.85
N PHE A 92 -2.13 7.96 5.86
CA PHE A 92 -2.10 8.46 4.49
C PHE A 92 -3.47 8.39 3.85
N VAL A 93 -3.67 9.31 2.92
CA VAL A 93 -4.93 9.52 2.22
C VAL A 93 -4.67 9.45 0.71
N ILE A 94 -5.36 8.54 0.03
CA ILE A 94 -5.43 8.51 -1.44
C ILE A 94 -6.74 9.17 -1.85
N GLU A 95 -6.65 10.29 -2.56
CA GLU A 95 -7.76 11.02 -3.16
C GLU A 95 -7.71 10.85 -4.68
N VAL A 96 -8.69 10.13 -5.22
CA VAL A 96 -8.82 9.90 -6.66
C VAL A 96 -9.94 10.77 -7.19
N ASP A 97 -9.66 11.51 -8.26
CA ASP A 97 -10.61 12.34 -8.97
C ASP A 97 -10.76 11.83 -10.42
N TRP A 98 -12.01 11.57 -10.80
CA TRP A 98 -12.37 11.10 -12.14
C TRP A 98 -12.93 12.21 -13.05
N SER A 99 -12.90 13.47 -12.61
CA SER A 99 -13.37 14.65 -13.35
C SER A 99 -12.66 14.88 -14.68
#